data_AF-A0A7J9UUP7-F1
#
_entry.id   AF-A0A7J9UUP7-F1
#
_cell.length_a   1.000
_cell.length_b   1.000
_cell.length_c   1.000
_cell.angle_alpha   90.00
_cell.angle_beta   90.00
_cell.angle_gamma   90.00
#
_symmetry.space_group_name_H-M   'P 1'
#
loop_
_entity.id
_entity.type
_entity.pdbx_description
1 polymer ?
#
loop_
_entity_poly.entity_id
_entity_poly.type
_entity_poly.pdbx_seq_one_letter_code
_entity_poly.pdbx_strand_id
1 'polypeptide(L)' 'MLRWHLQQGRQAIPKSVTPSRIAENFDVFDFALTTDQLGAIDALDTGVRGGPEPEHITRENFGLEIPEA' A
#
# COMPACT_ATOMS: atom_id res chain seq x y z
N MET A 1 0.48 -7.74 -5.04
CA MET A 1 -0.13 -6.76 -4.11
C MET A 1 -0.64 -5.50 -4.81
N LEU A 2 0.16 -4.75 -5.56
CA LEU A 2 -0.31 -3.50 -6.18
C LEU A 2 -1.46 -3.71 -7.17
N ARG A 3 -1.33 -4.69 -8.08
CA ARG A 3 -2.42 -5.08 -8.98
C ARG A 3 -3.71 -5.46 -8.24
N TRP A 4 -3.58 -6.19 -7.13
CA TRP A 4 -4.71 -6.58 -6.29
C TRP A 4 -5.46 -5.36 -5.73
N HIS A 5 -4.76 -4.37 -5.17
CA HIS A 5 -5.39 -3.13 -4.71
C HIS A 5 -6.15 -2.41 -5.83
N LEU A 6 -5.52 -2.26 -7.00
CA LEU A 6 -6.11 -1.56 -8.14
C LEU A 6 -7.36 -2.27 -8.68
N GLN A 7 -7.35 -3.61 -8.79
CA GLN A 7 -8.53 -4.38 -9.22
C GLN A 7 -9.68 -4.34 -8.21
N GLN A 8 -9.37 -4.14 -6.92
CA GLN A 8 -10.36 -3.94 -5.86
C GLN A 8 -10.87 -2.48 -5.79
N GLY A 9 -10.52 -1.64 -6.76
CA GLY A 9 -10.95 -0.23 -6.84
C GLY A 9 -10.25 0.69 -5.83
N ARG A 10 -9.14 0.25 -5.22
CA ARG A 10 -8.38 1.00 -4.22
C ARG A 10 -7.17 1.66 -4.85
N GLN A 11 -6.81 2.83 -4.33
CA GLN A 11 -5.56 3.50 -4.67
C GLN A 11 -4.41 2.90 -3.85
N ALA A 12 -3.24 2.72 -4.47
CA ALA A 12 -2.03 2.25 -3.81
C ALA A 12 -0.91 3.29 -3.93
N ILE A 13 -0.16 3.50 -2.84
CA ILE A 13 0.93 4.49 -2.74
C ILE A 13 2.26 3.81 -2.36
N PRO A 14 2.83 2.93 -3.22
CA PRO A 14 4.07 2.24 -2.90
C PRO A 14 5.26 3.21 -2.83
N LYS A 15 5.97 3.21 -1.70
CA LYS A 15 7.22 3.95 -1.55
C LYS A 15 8.40 3.11 -2.03
N SER A 16 9.24 3.69 -2.88
CA SER A 16 10.57 3.15 -3.20
C SER A 16 11.56 4.28 -3.45
N VAL A 17 12.83 4.04 -3.14
CA VAL A 17 13.97 4.88 -3.56
C VAL A 17 14.87 4.14 -4.55
N THR A 18 14.59 2.87 -4.84
CA THR A 18 15.35 2.03 -5.76
C THR A 18 14.74 2.15 -7.16
N PRO A 19 15.48 2.63 -8.18
CA PRO A 19 14.92 2.88 -9.52
C PRO A 19 14.24 1.67 -10.16
N SER A 20 14.86 0.48 -10.07
CA SER A 20 14.27 -0.74 -10.63
C SER A 20 12.93 -1.10 -9.98
N ARG A 21 12.82 -0.94 -8.66
CA ARG A 21 11.55 -1.16 -7.93
C ARG A 21 10.50 -0.12 -8.25
N ILE A 22 10.89 1.12 -8.56
CA ILE A 22 9.94 2.16 -8.99
C ILE A 22 9.32 1.75 -10.33
N ALA A 23 10.15 1.29 -11.29
CA ALA A 23 9.66 0.78 -12.56
C ALA A 23 8.77 -0.47 -12.38
N GLU A 24 9.22 -1.45 -11.58
CA GLU A 24 8.46 -2.68 -11.29
C GLU A 24 7.12 -2.39 -10.60
N ASN A 25 7.09 -1.46 -9.64
CA ASN A 25 5.84 -1.07 -8.97
C ASN A 25 4.83 -0.42 -9.93
N PHE A 26 5.31 0.23 -10.99
CA PHE A 26 4.48 0.85 -12.01
C PHE A 26 4.01 -0.17 -13.06
N ASP A 27 4.77 -1.23 -13.29
CA ASP A 27 4.51 -2.28 -14.29
C ASP A 27 3.45 -3.30 -13.83
N VAL A 28 2.24 -2.81 -13.54
CA VAL A 28 1.14 -3.61 -12.97
C VAL A 28 -0.18 -3.46 -13.74
N PHE A 29 -0.12 -2.93 -14.96
CA PHE A 29 -1.31 -2.59 -15.75
C PHE A 29 -1.58 -3.55 -16.91
N ASP A 30 -0.59 -4.32 -17.34
CA ASP A 30 -0.62 -5.20 -18.51
C ASP A 30 -1.11 -6.63 -18.21
N PHE A 31 -1.35 -6.96 -16.94
CA PHE A 31 -1.95 -8.23 -16.53
C PHE A 31 -3.15 -8.02 -15.60
N ALA A 32 -3.92 -9.08 -15.40
CA ALA A 32 -5.01 -9.13 -14.44
C ALA A 32 -4.95 -10.42 -13.61
N LEU A 33 -5.32 -10.29 -12.34
CA LEU A 33 -5.55 -11.42 -11.46
C LEU A 33 -6.93 -12.01 -11.76
N THR A 34 -7.02 -13.35 -11.79
CA THR A 34 -8.29 -14.07 -11.90
C THR A 34 -9.10 -13.92 -10.61
N THR A 35 -10.40 -14.24 -10.67
CA THR A 35 -11.28 -14.25 -9.50
C THR A 35 -10.73 -15.15 -8.38
N ASP A 36 -10.21 -16.33 -8.73
CA ASP A 36 -9.65 -17.25 -7.74
C ASP A 36 -8.37 -16.70 -7.09
N GLN A 37 -7.52 -16.03 -7.88
CA GLN A 37 -6.32 -15.37 -7.35
C GLN A 37 -6.66 -14.20 -6.44
N LEU A 38 -7.67 -13.40 -6.80
CA LEU A 38 -8.18 -12.33 -5.93
C LEU A 38 -8.66 -12.92 -4.60
N GLY A 39 -9.51 -13.96 -4.64
CA GLY A 39 -10.01 -14.63 -3.44
C GLY A 39 -8.91 -15.25 -2.58
N ALA A 40 -7.87 -15.84 -3.20
CA ALA A 40 -6.73 -16.39 -2.48
C ALA A 40 -5.92 -15.30 -1.74
N ILE A 41 -5.78 -14.11 -2.32
CA ILE A 41 -5.10 -12.97 -1.67
C ILE A 41 -5.99 -12.39 -0.56
N ASP A 42 -7.29 -12.26 -0.80
CA ASP A 42 -8.25 -11.78 0.21
C ASP A 42 -8.24 -12.67 1.47
N ALA A 43 -8.08 -13.99 1.29
CA ALA A 43 -7.99 -14.96 2.38
C ALA A 43 -6.71 -14.84 3.24
N LEU A 44 -5.75 -14.00 2.86
CA LEU A 44 -4.54 -13.73 3.66
C LEU A 44 -4.78 -12.71 4.78
N ASP A 45 -5.95 -12.07 4.83
CA ASP A 45 -6.26 -11.11 5.90
C ASP A 45 -6.23 -11.79 7.28
N THR A 46 -5.51 -11.18 8.21
CA THR A 46 -5.41 -11.63 9.60
C THR A 46 -6.20 -10.74 10.56
N GLY A 47 -6.80 -9.66 10.06
CA GLY A 47 -7.43 -8.63 10.88
C GLY A 47 -6.43 -7.77 11.67
N VAL A 48 -5.12 -7.95 11.47
CA VAL A 48 -4.06 -7.22 12.17
C VAL A 48 -3.50 -6.11 11.28
N ARG A 49 -3.50 -4.87 11.79
CA ARG A 49 -2.94 -3.71 11.10
C ARG A 49 -1.40 -3.78 11.09
N GLY A 50 -0.78 -3.47 9.95
CA GLY A 50 0.68 -3.40 9.83
C GLY A 50 1.33 -2.11 10.35
N GLY A 51 0.53 -1.06 10.55
CA GLY A 51 0.94 0.21 11.16
C GLY A 51 0.26 0.43 12.52
N PRO A 52 0.63 1.51 13.24
CA PRO A 52 -0.02 1.87 14.50
C PRO A 52 -1.51 2.16 14.32
N GLU A 53 -2.27 2.08 15.40
CA GLU A 53 -3.68 2.46 15.38
C GLU A 53 -3.85 3.95 15.04
N PRO A 54 -4.84 4.32 14.21
CA PRO A 54 -5.01 5.69 13.74
C PRO A 54 -5.11 6.72 14.86
N GLU A 55 -5.78 6.37 15.97
CA GLU A 55 -5.92 7.23 17.15
C GLU A 55 -4.59 7.56 17.85
N HIS A 56 -3.54 6.76 17.63
CA HIS A 56 -2.21 7.02 18.17
C HIS A 56 -1.37 7.94 17.28
N ILE A 57 -1.81 8.21 16.04
CA ILE A 57 -1.15 9.14 15.11
C ILE A 57 -1.56 10.58 15.43
N THR A 58 -0.89 11.17 16.41
CA THR A 58 -1.10 12.56 16.84
C THR A 58 0.09 13.44 16.45
N ARG A 59 -0.09 14.78 16.48
CA ARG A 59 1.04 15.73 16.32
C ARG A 59 2.07 15.62 17.43
N GLU A 60 1.67 15.23 18.64
CA GLU A 60 2.59 14.99 19.75
C GLU A 60 3.52 13.81 19.46
N ASN A 61 2.97 12.72 18.90
CA ASN A 61 3.71 11.48 18.70
C ASN A 61 4.44 11.40 17.34
N PHE A 62 3.91 12.05 16.31
CA PHE A 62 4.40 11.94 14.91
C PHE A 62 4.55 13.30 14.21
N GLY A 63 4.43 14.41 14.96
CA GLY A 63 4.68 15.73 14.41
C GLY A 63 6.13 15.89 13.99
N LEU A 64 6.34 16.46 12.81
CA LEU A 64 7.63 16.94 12.36
C LEU A 64 7.51 18.45 12.20
N GLU A 65 8.38 19.20 12.88
CA GLU A 65 8.55 20.62 12.57
C GLU A 65 9.23 20.73 11.21
N ILE A 66 8.60 21.45 10.29
CA ILE A 66 9.17 21.76 8.97
C ILE A 66 9.91 23.09 9.15
N PRO A 67 11.26 23.09 9.16
CA PRO A 67 12.03 24.28 9.53
C PRO A 67 11.80 25.49 8.62
N GLU A 68 11.34 25.26 7.39
CA GLU A 68 11.16 26.29 6.35
C GLU A 68 9.71 26.74 6.15
N ALA A 69 8.76 26.31 6.99
CA ALA A 69 7.34 26.64 6.90
C ALA A 69 6.94 27.94 7.61
#